data_AF-A0A4S0JA95-F1
#
_entry.id   AF-A0A4S0JA95-F1
#
_cell.length_a   1.000
_cell.length_b   1.000
_cell.length_c   1.000
_cell.angle_alpha   90.00
_cell.angle_beta   90.00
_cell.angle_gamma   90.00
#
_symmetry.space_group_name_H-M   'P 1'
#
loop_
_entity.id
_entity.type
_entity.pdbx_description
1 polymer ?
#
loop_
_entity_poly.entity_id
_entity_poly.type
_entity_poly.pdbx_seq_one_letter_code
_entity_poly.pdbx_strand_id
1 'polypeptide(L)'
;GAFAISWEAHGLRYGLPADVDWSVSNGHVAVANVSRAVIPTLRERYANLAIVEITASPQVLAERLAMRGRESRGEVLARLARSASVTLSGPGVTSIDNSGPREVAGERFAELLRKAMAFSDMSGLI
;
A
#
# COMPACT_ATOMS: atom_id res chain seq x y z
N GLY A 1 -7.32 18.82 12.26
CA GLY A 1 -6.38 19.47 11.32
C GLY A 1 -6.73 19.06 9.90
N ALA A 2 -5.98 19.50 8.88
CA ALA A 2 -6.27 19.17 7.48
C ALA A 2 -5.95 17.72 7.07
N PHE A 3 -5.21 16.99 7.91
CA PHE A 3 -4.79 15.61 7.67
C PHE A 3 -5.24 14.70 8.79
N ALA A 4 -5.70 13.49 8.43
CA ALA A 4 -6.01 12.41 9.37
C ALA A 4 -4.71 11.82 9.94
N ILE A 5 -3.73 11.60 9.07
CA ILE A 5 -2.39 11.11 9.39
C ILE A 5 -1.38 11.86 8.51
N SER A 6 -0.22 12.21 9.06
CA SER A 6 0.92 12.73 8.30
C SER A 6 2.21 12.04 8.75
N TRP A 7 3.14 11.80 7.82
CA TRP A 7 4.42 11.17 8.11
C TRP A 7 5.53 11.74 7.21
N GLU A 8 6.78 11.51 7.59
CA GLU A 8 7.94 11.84 6.79
C GLU A 8 8.56 10.56 6.20
N ALA A 9 8.97 10.62 4.93
CA ALA A 9 9.73 9.55 4.29
C ALA A 9 10.61 10.15 3.18
N HIS A 10 11.87 9.70 3.09
CA HIS A 10 12.80 10.13 2.05
C HIS A 10 12.96 11.68 1.95
N GLY A 11 12.93 12.38 3.10
CA GLY A 11 13.04 13.84 3.14
C GLY A 11 11.80 14.59 2.65
N LEU A 12 10.69 13.88 2.41
CA LEU A 12 9.40 14.44 2.00
C LEU A 12 8.35 14.21 3.08
N ARG A 13 7.36 15.11 3.14
CA ARG A 13 6.21 15.00 4.04
C ARG A 13 4.98 14.57 3.26
N TYR A 14 4.29 13.57 3.79
CA TYR A 14 3.09 12.98 3.21
C TYR A 14 1.94 13.06 4.21
N GLY A 15 0.71 12.97 3.72
CA GLY A 15 -0.44 12.86 4.59
C GLY A 15 -1.67 12.31 3.89
N LEU A 16 -2.53 11.67 4.68
CA LEU A 16 -3.89 11.33 4.28
C LEU A 16 -4.80 12.52 4.65
N PRO A 17 -5.58 13.08 3.71
CA PRO A 17 -6.52 14.16 4.00
C PRO A 17 -7.49 13.79 5.13
N ALA A 18 -7.96 14.77 5.88
CA ALA A 18 -8.93 14.55 6.96
C ALA A 18 -10.21 13.83 6.49
N ASP A 19 -10.63 14.05 5.24
CA ASP A 19 -11.82 13.43 4.65
C ASP A 19 -11.73 11.90 4.52
N VAL A 20 -10.54 11.31 4.68
CA VAL A 20 -10.38 9.85 4.77
C VAL A 20 -11.05 9.33 6.04
N ASP A 21 -10.91 10.02 7.18
CA ASP A 21 -11.58 9.63 8.43
C ASP A 21 -13.11 9.62 8.22
N TRP A 22 -13.64 10.63 7.53
CA TRP A 22 -15.07 10.72 7.20
C TRP A 22 -15.51 9.59 6.25
N SER A 23 -14.74 9.32 5.20
CA SER A 23 -15.08 8.29 4.23
C SER A 23 -15.14 6.92 4.90
N VAL A 24 -14.14 6.59 5.72
CA VAL A 24 -14.09 5.31 6.45
C VAL A 24 -15.20 5.21 7.49
N SER A 25 -15.50 6.28 8.22
CA SER A 25 -16.58 6.27 9.22
C SER A 25 -17.98 6.15 8.61
N ASN A 26 -18.15 6.52 7.34
CA ASN A 26 -19.39 6.36 6.57
C ASN A 26 -19.42 5.03 5.78
N GLY A 27 -18.55 4.07 6.10
CA GLY A 27 -18.57 2.75 5.47
C GLY A 27 -18.00 2.73 4.05
N HIS A 28 -17.22 3.72 3.63
CA HIS A 28 -16.49 3.65 2.37
C HIS A 28 -15.08 3.06 2.55
N VAL A 29 -14.57 2.44 1.49
CA VAL A 29 -13.19 1.93 1.46
C VAL A 29 -12.25 2.98 0.89
N ALA A 30 -11.27 3.42 1.68
CA ALA A 30 -10.18 4.27 1.22
C ALA A 30 -8.94 3.43 0.84
N VAL A 31 -8.39 3.67 -0.34
CA VAL A 31 -7.15 3.03 -0.81
C VAL A 31 -6.03 4.06 -0.84
N ALA A 32 -4.93 3.78 -0.13
CA ALA A 32 -3.78 4.65 -0.07
C ALA A 32 -2.46 3.88 -0.26
N ASN A 33 -1.56 4.45 -1.05
CA ASN A 33 -0.18 3.97 -1.13
C ASN A 33 0.66 4.71 -0.08
N VAL A 34 1.22 3.97 0.87
CA VAL A 34 1.87 4.53 2.06
C VAL A 34 3.26 3.94 2.29
N SER A 35 4.04 4.60 3.14
CA SER A 35 5.32 4.04 3.61
C SER A 35 5.11 3.01 4.70
N ARG A 36 5.94 1.96 4.75
CA ARG A 36 5.83 0.91 5.77
C ARG A 36 5.90 1.45 7.21
N ALA A 37 6.68 2.51 7.43
CA ALA A 37 6.84 3.14 8.73
C ALA A 37 5.54 3.74 9.31
N VAL A 38 4.54 4.06 8.49
CA VAL A 38 3.26 4.63 8.98
C VAL A 38 2.22 3.57 9.34
N ILE A 39 2.50 2.28 9.07
CA ILE A 39 1.57 1.18 9.34
C ILE A 39 1.17 1.08 10.82
N PRO A 40 2.07 1.22 11.81
CA PRO A 40 1.67 1.20 13.22
C PRO A 40 0.63 2.29 13.55
N THR A 41 0.85 3.52 13.10
CA THR A 41 -0.10 4.63 13.27
C THR A 41 -1.44 4.37 12.58
N LEU A 42 -1.43 3.74 11.41
CA LEU A 42 -2.66 3.33 10.72
C LEU A 42 -3.45 2.29 11.54
N ARG A 43 -2.76 1.34 12.17
CA ARG A 43 -3.38 0.30 13.03
C ARG A 43 -3.99 0.87 14.30
N GLU A 44 -3.39 1.92 14.86
CA GLU A 44 -3.94 2.62 16.02
C GLU A 44 -5.19 3.43 15.66
N ARG A 45 -5.23 4.00 14.45
CA ARG A 45 -6.32 4.89 14.02
C ARG A 45 -7.53 4.15 13.45
N TYR A 46 -7.31 3.12 12.64
CA TYR A 46 -8.37 2.42 11.91
C TYR A 46 -8.49 0.98 12.41
N ALA A 47 -9.64 0.66 13.02
CA ALA A 47 -9.94 -0.68 13.49
C ALA A 47 -9.97 -1.72 12.35
N ASN A 48 -10.45 -1.29 11.18
CA ASN A 48 -10.52 -2.11 9.97
C ASN A 48 -9.45 -1.66 8.97
N LEU A 49 -8.34 -2.40 8.91
CA LEU A 49 -7.21 -2.08 8.04
C LEU A 49 -6.73 -3.34 7.30
N ALA A 50 -6.75 -3.29 5.97
CA ALA A 50 -6.12 -4.27 5.11
C ALA A 50 -4.80 -3.72 4.56
N ILE A 51 -3.70 -4.43 4.80
CA ILE A 51 -2.37 -4.06 4.31
C ILE A 51 -2.06 -4.95 3.11
N VAL A 52 -1.91 -4.35 1.93
CA VAL A 52 -1.51 -5.08 0.72
C VAL A 52 -0.06 -4.76 0.38
N GLU A 53 0.79 -5.78 0.47
CA GLU A 53 2.18 -5.68 0.03
C GLU A 53 2.32 -6.18 -1.41
N ILE A 54 2.62 -5.26 -2.34
CA ILE A 54 2.92 -5.62 -3.73
C ILE A 54 4.42 -5.87 -3.87
N THR A 55 4.79 -7.10 -4.20
CA THR A 55 6.18 -7.51 -4.41
C THR A 55 6.44 -7.84 -5.88
N ALA A 56 7.71 -7.94 -6.25
CA ALA A 56 8.14 -8.53 -7.52
C ALA A 56 9.60 -8.96 -7.37
N SER A 57 10.05 -9.89 -8.20
CA SER A 57 11.43 -10.34 -8.20
C SER A 57 12.38 -9.18 -8.51
N PRO A 58 13.60 -9.17 -7.93
CA PRO A 58 14.58 -8.12 -8.19
C PRO A 58 14.85 -7.89 -9.68
N GLN A 59 14.84 -8.96 -10.49
CA GLN A 59 15.04 -8.91 -11.94
C GLN A 59 13.91 -8.14 -12.62
N VAL A 60 12.66 -8.49 -12.32
CA VAL A 60 11.48 -7.82 -12.89
C VAL A 60 11.40 -6.35 -12.44
N LEU A 61 11.77 -6.05 -11.19
CA LEU A 61 11.87 -4.66 -10.71
C LEU A 61 12.94 -3.88 -11.46
N ALA A 62 14.13 -4.44 -11.66
CA ALA A 62 15.22 -3.79 -12.38
C ALA A 62 14.81 -3.43 -13.82
N GLU A 63 14.24 -4.38 -14.55
CA GLU A 63 13.74 -4.19 -15.92
C GLU A 63 12.67 -3.10 -15.97
N ARG A 64 11.68 -3.15 -15.07
CA ARG A 64 10.59 -2.16 -15.01
C ARG A 64 11.08 -0.77 -14.62
N LEU A 65 12.09 -0.66 -13.76
CA LEU A 65 12.68 0.64 -13.39
C LEU A 65 13.49 1.22 -14.55
N ALA A 66 14.29 0.40 -15.24
CA ALA A 66 15.04 0.83 -16.41
C ALA A 66 14.12 1.36 -17.53
N MET A 67 13.00 0.67 -17.79
CA MET A 67 12.02 1.11 -18.79
C MET A 67 11.33 2.44 -18.48
N ARG A 68 11.31 2.89 -17.22
CA ARG A 68 10.66 4.17 -16.85
C ARG A 68 11.47 5.38 -17.30
N GLY A 69 12.79 5.23 -17.49
CA GLY A 69 13.68 6.30 -17.96
C GLY A 69 13.83 7.50 -17.00
N ARG A 70 13.42 7.37 -15.73
CA ARG A 70 13.45 8.46 -14.72
C ARG A 70 14.61 8.35 -13.74
N GLU A 71 15.34 7.24 -13.76
CA GLU A 71 16.36 6.88 -12.77
C GLU A 71 17.59 6.35 -13.51
N SER A 72 18.78 6.72 -13.04
CA SER A 72 20.06 6.16 -13.49
C SER A 72 20.24 4.72 -13.00
N ARG A 73 21.16 3.97 -13.61
CA ARG A 73 21.48 2.59 -13.19
C ARG A 73 21.88 2.50 -11.71
N GLY A 74 22.62 3.48 -11.19
CA GLY A 74 23.02 3.54 -9.79
C GLY A 74 21.83 3.70 -8.84
N GLU A 75 20.88 4.58 -9.20
CA GLU A 75 19.65 4.81 -8.42
C GLU A 75 18.74 3.58 -8.41
N VAL A 76 18.63 2.87 -9.54
CA VAL A 76 17.90 1.60 -9.64
C VAL A 76 18.50 0.55 -8.70
N LEU A 77 19.82 0.37 -8.72
CA LEU A 77 20.50 -0.60 -7.85
C LEU A 77 20.33 -0.25 -6.36
N ALA A 78 20.50 1.03 -6.00
CA ALA A 78 20.28 1.50 -4.64
C ALA A 78 18.84 1.31 -4.17
N ARG A 79 17.86 1.45 -5.07
CA ARG A 79 16.45 1.19 -4.78
C ARG A 79 16.15 -0.29 -4.58
N LEU A 80 16.73 -1.17 -5.39
CA LEU A 80 16.58 -2.62 -5.27
C LEU A 80 17.16 -3.12 -3.94
N ALA A 81 18.35 -2.65 -3.56
CA ALA A 81 19.02 -3.02 -2.31
C ALA A 81 18.18 -2.65 -1.08
N ARG A 82 17.55 -1.46 -1.07
CA ARG A 82 16.66 -1.02 0.02
C ARG A 82 15.36 -1.82 0.11
N SER A 83 14.87 -2.34 -1.01
CA SER A 83 13.59 -3.07 -1.07
C SER A 83 13.72 -4.51 -0.57
N ALA A 84 14.91 -5.11 -0.64
CA ALA A 84 15.16 -6.49 -0.28
C ALA A 84 15.15 -6.77 1.24
N SER A 85 15.22 -5.74 2.08
CA SER A 85 15.41 -5.90 3.53
C SER A 85 14.14 -5.79 4.37
N VAL A 86 12.96 -5.63 3.77
CA VAL A 86 11.73 -5.36 4.53
C VAL A 86 10.59 -6.26 4.10
N THR A 87 10.37 -7.32 4.87
CA THR A 87 9.15 -8.14 4.81
C THR A 87 8.15 -7.60 5.81
N LEU A 88 6.95 -7.25 5.37
CA LEU A 88 5.85 -6.94 6.28
C LEU A 88 5.22 -8.25 6.76
N SER A 89 5.17 -8.43 8.08
CA SER A 89 4.49 -9.56 8.70
C SER A 89 3.53 -9.09 9.78
N GLY A 90 2.48 -9.87 10.02
CA GLY A 90 1.49 -9.62 11.07
C GLY A 90 0.05 -9.55 10.55
N PRO A 91 -0.91 -9.21 11.45
CA PRO A 91 -2.32 -9.25 11.13
C PRO A 91 -2.72 -8.35 9.96
N GLY A 92 -3.63 -8.83 9.11
CA GLY A 92 -4.19 -8.07 7.99
C GLY A 92 -3.23 -7.80 6.83
N VAL A 93 -2.02 -8.38 6.83
CA VAL A 93 -1.07 -8.27 5.71
C VAL A 93 -1.34 -9.36 4.67
N THR A 94 -1.57 -8.96 3.42
CA THR A 94 -1.62 -9.86 2.25
C THR A 94 -0.53 -9.46 1.27
N SER A 95 0.32 -10.43 0.90
CA SER A 95 1.36 -10.21 -0.11
C SER A 95 0.88 -10.66 -1.49
N ILE A 96 1.09 -9.82 -2.51
CA ILE A 96 0.79 -10.12 -3.91
C ILE A 96 2.09 -10.03 -4.70
N ASP A 97 2.52 -11.16 -5.25
CA ASP A 97 3.62 -11.20 -6.20
C ASP A 97 3.17 -10.70 -7.59
N ASN A 98 3.80 -9.63 -8.04
CA ASN A 98 3.61 -8.99 -9.34
C ASN A 98 4.82 -9.20 -10.26
N SER A 99 5.55 -10.32 -10.08
CA SER A 99 6.62 -10.74 -11.00
C SER A 99 6.08 -11.22 -12.35
N GLY A 100 4.89 -11.84 -12.35
CA GLY A 100 4.22 -12.33 -13.55
C GLY A 100 3.46 -11.26 -14.34
N PRO A 101 2.49 -11.67 -15.18
CA PRO A 101 1.58 -10.78 -15.88
C PRO A 101 0.85 -9.86 -14.88
N ARG A 102 0.75 -8.57 -15.22
CA ARG A 102 0.19 -7.55 -14.32
C ARG A 102 -1.29 -7.78 -14.04
N GLU A 103 -1.98 -8.39 -14.99
CA GLU A 103 -3.40 -8.72 -14.95
C GLU A 103 -3.68 -9.71 -13.82
N VAL A 104 -2.79 -10.67 -13.58
CA VAL A 104 -2.93 -11.66 -12.51
C VAL A 104 -2.80 -11.00 -11.13
N ALA A 105 -1.79 -10.14 -10.95
CA ALA A 105 -1.63 -9.40 -9.69
C ALA A 105 -2.75 -8.37 -9.50
N GLY A 106 -3.21 -7.73 -10.58
CA GLY A 106 -4.32 -6.79 -10.59
C GLY A 106 -5.63 -7.43 -10.18
N GLU A 107 -5.95 -8.63 -10.69
CA GLU A 107 -7.17 -9.33 -10.31
C GLU A 107 -7.15 -9.72 -8.83
N ARG A 108 -6.03 -10.24 -8.33
CA ARG A 108 -5.86 -10.54 -6.89
C ARG A 108 -6.06 -9.29 -6.04
N PHE A 109 -5.55 -8.14 -6.48
CA PHE A 109 -5.77 -6.88 -5.77
C PHE A 109 -7.25 -6.47 -5.79
N ALA A 110 -7.92 -6.59 -6.94
CA ALA A 110 -9.34 -6.29 -7.08
C ALA A 110 -10.23 -7.21 -6.21
N GLU A 111 -9.88 -8.49 -6.07
CA GLU A 111 -10.55 -9.41 -5.15
C GLU A 111 -10.47 -8.96 -3.69
N LEU A 112 -9.31 -8.45 -3.26
CA LEU A 112 -9.15 -7.91 -1.90
C LEU A 112 -10.01 -6.66 -1.70
N LEU A 113 -10.08 -5.77 -2.70
CA LEU A 113 -10.94 -4.59 -2.65
C LEU A 113 -12.43 -4.98 -2.56
N ARG A 114 -12.88 -5.95 -3.36
CA ARG A 114 -14.25 -6.46 -3.30
C ARG A 114 -14.59 -7.04 -1.92
N LYS A 115 -13.66 -7.77 -1.31
CA LYS A 115 -13.84 -8.28 0.08
C LYS A 115 -13.92 -7.14 1.11
N ALA A 116 -13.07 -6.12 0.97
CA ALA A 116 -13.11 -4.95 1.85
C ALA A 116 -14.43 -4.17 1.73
N MET A 117 -14.94 -3.99 0.51
CA MET A 117 -16.23 -3.36 0.25
C MET A 117 -17.38 -4.16 0.89
N ALA A 118 -17.43 -5.47 0.63
CA ALA A 118 -18.46 -6.34 1.21
C ALA A 118 -18.43 -6.35 2.76
N PHE A 119 -17.24 -6.33 3.37
CA PHE A 119 -17.10 -6.19 4.82
C PHE A 119 -17.66 -4.86 5.33
N SER A 120 -17.38 -3.77 4.60
CA SER A 120 -17.87 -2.43 4.94
C SER A 120 -19.39 -2.35 4.86
N ASP A 121 -19.99 -2.89 3.80
CA ASP A 121 -21.45 -2.93 3.61
C ASP A 121 -22.15 -3.70 4.74
N MET A 122 -21.57 -4.83 5.17
CA MET A 122 -22.10 -5.63 6.27
C MET A 122 -21.94 -4.97 7.64
N SER A 123 -20.89 -4.17 7.84
CA SER A 123 -20.63 -3.49 9.12
C SER A 123 -21.56 -2.30 9.35
N GLY A 124 -22.14 -1.72 8.29
CA GLY A 124 -23.13 -0.65 8.39
C GLY A 124 -24.57 -1.11 8.65
N LEU A 125 -24.82 -2.42 8.73
CA LEU A 125 -26.14 -3.03 8.95
C LEU A 125 -26.40 -3.43 10.42
N ILE A 126 -25.46 -3.14 11.33
CA ILE A 126 -25.52 -3.45 12.77
C ILE A 126 -25.42 -2.14 13.55
#